data_AF-A0A0F5P9E2-F1
#
_entry.id   AF-A0A0F5P9E2-F1
#
_cell.length_a   1.000
_cell.length_b   1.000
_cell.length_c   1.000
_cell.angle_alpha   90.00
_cell.angle_beta   90.00
_cell.angle_gamma   90.00
#
_symmetry.space_group_name_H-M   'P 1'
#
loop_
_entity.id
_entity.type
_entity.pdbx_description
1 polymer ?
#
loop_
_entity_poly.entity_id
_entity_poly.type
_entity_poly.pdbx_seq_one_letter_code
_entity_poly.pdbx_strand_id
1 'polypeptide(L)'
;MKLPGQAPQKSPPTSGTTNSTPLPRRGDVLNYVFLFAREAQAGRDEGVKARPVMVMAVVGRRVTVIPLTTKGDDKPASSLAIPAPVASAMGVGGNTGSSLVPGELNAFEWVGHDLRPIDKTGSFLFGRCTPGFFATALDACLHIKPLSRD
;
A
#
# COMPACT_ATOMS: atom_id res chain seq x y z
N MET A 1 62.98 -18.97 20.43
CA MET A 1 62.04 -18.45 19.41
C MET A 1 60.68 -18.26 20.07
N LYS A 2 60.19 -17.01 20.13
CA LYS A 2 58.99 -16.60 20.89
C LYS A 2 57.98 -16.07 19.87
N LEU A 3 56.79 -16.65 19.79
CA LEU A 3 55.71 -16.19 18.91
C LEU A 3 55.02 -14.94 19.51
N PRO A 4 54.58 -13.95 18.71
CA PRO A 4 54.01 -12.72 19.25
C PRO A 4 52.49 -12.79 19.48
N GLY A 5 52.08 -12.32 20.66
CA GLY A 5 50.89 -11.52 20.98
C GLY A 5 49.55 -11.82 20.30
N GLN A 6 48.64 -12.45 21.05
CA GLN A 6 47.21 -12.47 20.74
C GLN A 6 46.56 -11.17 21.26
N ALA A 7 46.00 -10.37 20.35
CA ALA A 7 45.25 -9.17 20.70
C ALA A 7 43.88 -9.53 21.33
N PRO A 8 43.35 -8.75 22.29
CA PRO A 8 42.07 -9.04 22.92
C PRO A 8 40.93 -8.85 21.92
N GLN A 9 40.12 -9.89 21.72
CA GLN A 9 38.87 -9.80 20.96
C GLN A 9 37.89 -8.89 21.71
N LYS A 10 37.54 -7.75 21.11
CA LYS A 10 36.39 -6.95 21.53
C LYS A 10 35.13 -7.78 21.27
N SER A 11 34.34 -7.98 22.32
CA SER A 11 33.00 -8.54 22.24
C SER A 11 32.16 -7.78 21.20
N PRO A 12 31.28 -8.44 20.43
CA PRO A 12 30.39 -7.74 19.51
C PRO A 12 29.50 -6.77 20.30
N PRO A 13 29.23 -5.56 19.79
CA PRO A 13 28.20 -4.72 20.39
C PRO A 13 26.86 -5.43 20.28
N THR A 14 26.19 -5.61 21.42
CA THR A 14 24.77 -5.94 21.53
C THR A 14 23.99 -4.91 20.72
N SER A 15 23.68 -5.27 19.47
CA SER A 15 22.99 -4.38 18.55
C SER A 15 21.53 -4.30 18.99
N GLY A 16 21.13 -3.07 19.32
CA GLY A 16 19.86 -2.74 19.94
C GLY A 16 18.64 -3.17 19.13
N THR A 17 17.51 -3.24 19.84
CA THR A 17 16.17 -3.47 19.31
C THR A 17 15.89 -2.50 18.15
N THR A 18 16.01 -2.98 16.91
CA THR A 18 15.51 -2.24 15.75
C THR A 18 13.99 -2.20 15.83
N ASN A 19 13.42 -1.05 16.19
CA ASN A 19 11.99 -0.77 16.04
C ASN A 19 11.64 -0.76 14.53
N SER A 20 11.46 -1.95 13.95
CA SER A 20 11.03 -2.09 12.57
C SER A 20 9.53 -1.85 12.47
N THR A 21 9.10 -0.93 11.61
CA THR A 21 7.68 -0.82 11.23
C THR A 21 7.24 -2.15 10.62
N PRO A 22 6.19 -2.82 11.18
CA PRO A 22 5.76 -4.12 10.68
C PRO A 22 5.28 -4.02 9.23
N LEU A 23 5.47 -5.09 8.46
CA LEU A 23 4.92 -5.18 7.10
C LEU A 23 3.39 -5.10 7.13
N PRO A 24 2.76 -4.46 6.13
CA PRO A 24 1.30 -4.49 6.02
C PRO A 24 0.82 -5.90 5.66
N ARG A 25 -0.46 -6.14 5.90
CA ARG A 25 -1.17 -7.38 5.51
C ARG A 25 -2.03 -7.13 4.28
N ARG A 26 -2.34 -8.19 3.54
CA ARG A 26 -3.33 -8.13 2.46
C ARG A 26 -4.66 -7.59 2.99
N GLY A 27 -5.24 -6.67 2.23
CA GLY A 27 -6.46 -5.95 2.59
C GLY A 27 -6.26 -4.74 3.50
N ASP A 28 -5.05 -4.51 4.03
CA ASP A 28 -4.76 -3.28 4.80
C ASP A 28 -4.99 -2.06 3.93
N VAL A 29 -5.59 -1.02 4.51
CA VAL A 29 -5.86 0.24 3.84
C VAL A 29 -4.89 1.29 4.35
N LEU A 30 -4.02 1.76 3.48
CA LEU A 30 -2.93 2.67 3.80
C LEU A 30 -3.22 4.07 3.25
N ASN A 31 -2.63 5.10 3.84
CA ASN A 31 -2.61 6.44 3.27
C ASN A 31 -1.35 6.62 2.40
N TYR A 32 -1.56 6.84 1.10
CA TYR A 32 -0.51 6.76 0.08
C TYR A 32 -0.75 7.79 -1.02
N VAL A 33 0.32 8.43 -1.50
CA VAL A 33 0.28 9.33 -2.66
C VAL A 33 0.29 8.48 -3.94
N PHE A 34 -0.91 8.16 -4.43
CA PHE A 34 -1.07 7.31 -5.61
C PHE A 34 -0.92 8.09 -6.91
N LEU A 35 0.05 7.70 -7.74
CA LEU A 35 0.19 8.17 -9.12
C LEU A 35 -0.65 7.27 -10.05
N PHE A 36 -1.68 7.84 -10.67
CA PHE A 36 -2.51 7.11 -11.64
C PHE A 36 -1.80 6.99 -12.99
N ALA A 37 -2.10 5.93 -13.76
CA ALA A 37 -1.51 5.73 -15.08
C ALA A 37 -1.71 6.95 -16.01
N ARG A 38 -2.89 7.58 -15.99
CA ARG A 38 -3.18 8.80 -16.75
C ARG A 38 -2.33 10.01 -16.31
N GLU A 39 -1.98 10.09 -15.03
CA GLU A 39 -1.15 11.17 -14.50
C GLU A 39 0.31 10.97 -14.92
N ALA A 40 0.79 9.72 -14.89
CA ALA A 40 2.10 9.35 -15.39
C ALA A 40 2.22 9.62 -16.91
N GLN A 41 1.19 9.26 -17.69
CA GLN A 41 1.13 9.56 -19.14
C GLN A 41 1.13 11.06 -19.44
N ALA A 42 0.61 11.89 -18.52
CA ALA A 42 0.68 13.34 -18.59
C ALA A 42 2.03 13.92 -18.10
N GLY A 43 3.02 13.07 -17.81
CA GLY A 43 4.39 13.47 -17.45
C GLY A 43 4.62 13.74 -15.97
N ARG A 44 3.76 13.24 -15.07
CA ARG A 44 4.00 13.34 -13.62
C ARG A 44 4.82 12.17 -13.09
N ASP A 45 5.73 12.48 -12.19
CA ASP A 45 6.52 11.49 -11.44
C ASP A 45 5.88 11.13 -10.08
N GLU A 46 4.96 11.96 -9.57
CA GLU A 46 4.29 11.76 -8.28
C GLU A 46 2.77 11.99 -8.37
N GLY A 47 2.03 11.31 -7.50
CA GLY A 47 0.59 11.51 -7.36
C GLY A 47 0.24 12.88 -6.78
N VAL A 48 -0.97 13.36 -7.09
CA VAL A 48 -1.39 14.75 -6.73
C VAL A 48 -1.68 14.91 -5.24
N LYS A 49 -2.18 13.85 -4.60
CA LYS A 49 -2.66 13.89 -3.22
C LYS A 49 -2.59 12.50 -2.60
N ALA A 50 -2.44 12.46 -1.29
CA ALA A 50 -2.60 11.23 -0.52
C ALA A 50 -4.06 10.76 -0.55
N ARG A 51 -4.25 9.45 -0.71
CA ARG A 51 -5.56 8.80 -0.72
C ARG A 51 -5.46 7.44 -0.02
N PRO A 52 -6.59 6.88 0.44
CA PRO A 52 -6.63 5.49 0.85
C PRO A 52 -6.29 4.55 -0.31
N VAL A 53 -5.42 3.58 -0.07
CA VAL A 53 -5.09 2.49 -1.00
C VAL A 53 -5.19 1.15 -0.28
N MET A 54 -5.65 0.10 -0.93
CA MET A 54 -5.73 -1.23 -0.36
C MET A 54 -4.53 -2.08 -0.80
N VAL A 55 -3.91 -2.79 0.14
CA VAL A 55 -2.80 -3.70 -0.11
C VAL A 55 -3.31 -4.99 -0.74
N MET A 56 -2.90 -5.25 -1.98
CA MET A 56 -3.24 -6.48 -2.73
C MET A 56 -2.25 -7.60 -2.50
N ALA A 57 -0.96 -7.29 -2.47
CA ALA A 57 0.09 -8.29 -2.33
C ALA A 57 1.27 -7.74 -1.53
N VAL A 58 1.93 -8.65 -0.81
CA VAL A 58 3.20 -8.40 -0.12
C VAL A 58 4.11 -9.58 -0.45
N VAL A 59 5.25 -9.32 -1.09
CA VAL A 59 6.25 -10.31 -1.49
C VAL A 59 7.61 -9.81 -1.02
N GLY A 60 8.14 -10.42 0.04
CA GLY A 60 9.28 -9.85 0.76
C GLY A 60 8.93 -8.47 1.32
N ARG A 61 9.66 -7.43 0.88
CA ARG A 61 9.36 -6.02 1.23
C ARG A 61 8.58 -5.27 0.15
N ARG A 62 8.34 -5.91 -1.00
CA ARG A 62 7.56 -5.31 -2.09
C ARG A 62 6.07 -5.37 -1.77
N VAL A 63 5.42 -4.21 -1.75
CA VAL A 63 3.99 -4.05 -1.48
C VAL A 63 3.30 -3.57 -2.75
N THR A 64 2.22 -4.24 -3.16
CA THR A 64 1.36 -3.82 -4.28
C THR A 64 0.04 -3.31 -3.74
N VAL A 65 -0.39 -2.14 -4.21
CA VAL A 65 -1.59 -1.44 -3.74
C VAL A 65 -2.48 -1.03 -4.89
N ILE A 66 -3.78 -0.89 -4.59
CA ILE A 66 -4.79 -0.37 -5.51
C ILE A 66 -5.53 0.82 -4.87
N PRO A 67 -5.88 1.86 -5.62
CA PRO A 67 -6.44 3.07 -5.05
C PRO A 67 -7.93 2.94 -4.77
N LEU A 68 -8.37 3.68 -3.75
CA LEU A 68 -9.77 4.00 -3.53
C LEU A 68 -10.04 5.41 -4.07
N THR A 69 -11.14 5.56 -4.81
CA THR A 69 -11.68 6.84 -5.29
C THR A 69 -12.91 7.20 -4.49
N THR A 70 -13.11 8.48 -4.15
CA THR A 70 -14.37 8.94 -3.52
C THR A 70 -15.40 9.33 -4.58
N LYS A 71 -16.63 9.62 -4.15
CA LYS A 71 -17.66 10.17 -5.05
C LYS A 71 -17.16 11.49 -5.67
N GLY A 72 -17.19 11.59 -7.00
CA GLY A 72 -16.76 12.77 -7.75
C GLY A 72 -15.36 12.67 -8.38
N ASP A 73 -14.54 11.70 -7.98
CA ASP A 73 -13.34 11.34 -8.75
C ASP A 73 -13.75 10.62 -10.04
N ASP A 74 -13.10 10.93 -11.16
CA ASP A 74 -13.22 10.11 -12.36
C ASP A 74 -12.76 8.69 -12.06
N LYS A 75 -13.60 7.71 -12.36
CA LYS A 75 -13.29 6.30 -12.16
C LYS A 75 -13.70 5.46 -13.38
N PRO A 76 -12.92 4.44 -13.75
CA PRO A 76 -13.28 3.52 -14.82
C PRO A 76 -14.60 2.78 -14.55
N ALA A 77 -15.27 2.32 -15.60
CA ALA A 77 -16.45 1.46 -15.48
C ALA A 77 -16.15 0.12 -14.76
N SER A 78 -14.88 -0.31 -14.76
CA SER A 78 -14.40 -1.50 -14.05
C SER A 78 -14.18 -1.29 -12.54
N SER A 79 -14.45 -0.10 -12.00
CA SER A 79 -14.34 0.16 -10.57
C SER A 79 -15.36 -0.63 -9.76
N LEU A 80 -14.92 -1.18 -8.64
CA LEU A 80 -15.78 -1.90 -7.71
C LEU A 80 -16.35 -0.95 -6.66
N ALA A 81 -17.68 -0.83 -6.59
CA ALA A 81 -18.33 -0.11 -5.52
C ALA A 81 -18.03 -0.77 -4.17
N ILE A 82 -17.66 0.02 -3.17
CA ILE A 82 -17.35 -0.48 -1.83
C ILE A 82 -18.64 -0.39 -0.98
N PRO A 83 -19.20 -1.52 -0.51
CA PRO A 83 -20.36 -1.50 0.38
C PRO A 83 -20.06 -0.77 1.70
N ALA A 84 -21.06 -0.11 2.28
CA ALA A 84 -20.86 0.69 3.50
C ALA A 84 -20.24 -0.09 4.69
N PRO A 85 -20.62 -1.35 4.98
CA PRO A 85 -19.96 -2.14 6.03
C PRO A 85 -18.48 -2.39 5.74
N VAL A 86 -18.13 -2.59 4.46
CA VAL A 86 -16.73 -2.78 4.03
C VAL A 86 -15.95 -1.48 4.16
N ALA A 87 -16.52 -0.34 3.74
CA ALA A 87 -15.91 0.98 3.88
C ALA A 87 -15.64 1.32 5.35
N SER A 88 -16.56 0.96 6.25
CA SER A 88 -16.37 1.10 7.70
C SER A 88 -15.18 0.28 8.20
N ALA A 89 -15.10 -1.01 7.84
CA ALA A 89 -13.98 -1.88 8.21
C ALA A 89 -12.62 -1.38 7.67
N MET A 90 -12.63 -0.79 6.47
CA MET A 90 -11.47 -0.16 5.85
C MET A 90 -11.02 1.15 6.53
N GLY A 91 -11.80 1.70 7.47
CA GLY A 91 -11.51 2.98 8.11
C GLY A 91 -11.85 4.20 7.25
N VAL A 92 -12.63 4.03 6.17
CA VAL A 92 -13.02 5.10 5.23
C VAL A 92 -14.54 5.33 5.18
N GLY A 93 -15.27 4.80 6.15
CA GLY A 93 -16.74 4.77 6.18
C GLY A 93 -17.44 6.14 6.17
N GLY A 94 -16.74 7.22 6.52
CA GLY A 94 -17.26 8.59 6.39
C GLY A 94 -17.48 9.05 4.94
N ASN A 95 -16.88 8.36 3.96
CA ASN A 95 -16.97 8.70 2.54
C ASN A 95 -17.94 7.76 1.82
N THR A 96 -19.19 8.21 1.68
CA THR A 96 -20.19 7.49 0.86
C THR A 96 -19.79 7.47 -0.62
N GLY A 97 -20.08 6.36 -1.31
CA GLY A 97 -19.81 6.22 -2.75
C GLY A 97 -18.36 5.94 -3.13
N SER A 98 -17.53 5.51 -2.17
CA SER A 98 -16.15 5.09 -2.44
C SER A 98 -16.10 3.87 -3.36
N SER A 99 -15.10 3.80 -4.22
CA SER A 99 -14.91 2.69 -5.14
C SER A 99 -13.43 2.31 -5.23
N LEU A 100 -13.18 1.03 -5.41
CA LEU A 100 -11.86 0.48 -5.64
C LEU A 100 -11.60 0.47 -7.16
N VAL A 101 -10.35 0.67 -7.60
CA VAL A 101 -9.99 0.66 -9.02
C VAL A 101 -8.99 -0.46 -9.32
N PRO A 102 -9.45 -1.70 -9.58
CA PRO A 102 -8.57 -2.86 -9.68
C PRO A 102 -7.56 -2.80 -10.84
N GLY A 103 -7.78 -1.92 -11.83
CA GLY A 103 -6.90 -1.75 -13.00
C GLY A 103 -5.76 -0.75 -12.81
N GLU A 104 -5.73 -0.08 -11.67
CA GLU A 104 -4.69 0.88 -11.30
C GLU A 104 -3.90 0.26 -10.15
N LEU A 105 -2.65 -0.13 -10.40
CA LEU A 105 -1.78 -0.76 -9.41
C LEU A 105 -0.44 -0.02 -9.31
N ASN A 106 -0.03 0.31 -8.10
CA ASN A 106 1.33 0.74 -7.81
C ASN A 106 2.02 -0.31 -6.94
N ALA A 107 3.34 -0.42 -7.07
CA ALA A 107 4.16 -1.28 -6.23
C ALA A 107 5.40 -0.53 -5.74
N PHE A 108 5.73 -0.70 -4.46
CA PHE A 108 6.84 0.00 -3.80
C PHE A 108 7.52 -0.89 -2.76
N GLU A 109 8.73 -0.51 -2.33
CA GLU A 109 9.45 -1.16 -1.24
C GLU A 109 9.03 -0.57 0.11
N TRP A 110 8.68 -1.43 1.07
CA TRP A 110 8.32 -1.02 2.43
C TRP A 110 9.56 -0.54 3.21
N VAL A 111 9.56 0.59 3.94
CA VAL A 111 8.51 1.63 4.05
C VAL A 111 8.72 2.63 2.90
N GLY A 112 7.71 2.81 2.06
CA GLY A 112 7.83 3.63 0.84
C GLY A 112 7.76 5.13 1.09
N HIS A 113 8.40 5.90 0.21
CA HIS A 113 8.42 7.36 0.25
C HIS A 113 7.04 8.01 0.17
N ASP A 114 6.10 7.39 -0.56
CA ASP A 114 4.77 7.94 -0.82
C ASP A 114 3.75 7.66 0.29
N LEU A 115 4.13 6.90 1.32
CA LEU A 115 3.29 6.71 2.49
C LEU A 115 3.19 8.01 3.28
N ARG A 116 2.01 8.25 3.84
CA ARG A 116 1.73 9.44 4.65
C ARG A 116 1.10 9.03 5.97
N PRO A 117 1.60 9.46 7.13
CA PRO A 117 0.94 9.20 8.40
C PRO A 117 -0.50 9.71 8.38
N ILE A 118 -1.42 8.98 9.01
CA ILE A 118 -2.82 9.41 9.17
C ILE A 118 -3.02 10.28 10.40
N ASP A 119 -2.12 10.18 11.38
CA ASP A 119 -2.17 10.91 12.63
C ASP A 119 -0.76 11.11 13.23
N LYS A 120 -0.71 11.68 14.44
CA LYS A 120 0.52 11.97 15.17
C LYS A 120 1.24 10.72 15.71
N THR A 121 0.60 9.54 15.69
CA THR A 121 1.23 8.28 16.11
C THR A 121 2.20 7.74 15.07
N GLY A 122 2.12 8.24 13.83
CA GLY A 122 2.94 7.75 12.72
C GLY A 122 2.33 6.54 12.00
N SER A 123 1.11 6.11 12.38
CA SER A 123 0.40 5.03 11.65
C SER A 123 0.12 5.45 10.21
N PHE A 124 0.28 4.52 9.27
CA PHE A 124 -0.17 4.68 7.89
C PHE A 124 -1.53 4.00 7.63
N LEU A 125 -2.02 3.22 8.61
CA LEU A 125 -3.12 2.26 8.45
C LEU A 125 -4.45 2.88 8.89
N PHE A 126 -5.40 2.96 7.98
CA PHE A 126 -6.79 3.31 8.28
C PHE A 126 -7.58 2.13 8.89
N GLY A 127 -7.40 0.93 8.32
CA GLY A 127 -8.18 -0.25 8.67
C GLY A 127 -7.88 -1.40 7.73
N ARG A 128 -8.75 -2.42 7.70
CA ARG A 128 -8.61 -3.57 6.80
C ARG A 128 -9.94 -3.93 6.17
N CYS A 129 -9.93 -4.24 4.88
CA CYS A 129 -11.11 -4.74 4.19
C CYS A 129 -11.60 -6.08 4.76
N THR A 130 -12.87 -6.39 4.50
CA THR A 130 -13.40 -7.71 4.84
C THR A 130 -12.80 -8.78 3.91
N PRO A 131 -12.61 -10.03 4.38
CA PRO A 131 -12.05 -11.11 3.55
C PRO A 131 -12.85 -11.38 2.27
N GLY A 132 -14.19 -11.34 2.36
CA GLY A 132 -15.06 -11.56 1.20
C GLY A 132 -14.88 -10.49 0.13
N PHE A 133 -14.79 -9.21 0.52
CA PHE A 133 -14.54 -8.13 -0.45
C PHE A 133 -13.12 -8.19 -1.01
N PHE A 134 -12.14 -8.60 -0.21
CA PHE A 134 -10.77 -8.83 -0.70
C PHE A 134 -10.74 -9.86 -1.82
N ALA A 135 -11.45 -10.98 -1.66
CA ALA A 135 -11.55 -12.00 -2.70
C ALA A 135 -12.17 -11.44 -3.99
N THR A 136 -13.27 -10.70 -3.88
CA THR A 136 -13.88 -10.02 -5.03
C THR A 136 -12.93 -9.04 -5.73
N ALA A 137 -12.15 -8.28 -4.95
CA ALA A 137 -11.16 -7.35 -5.49
C ALA A 137 -10.02 -8.07 -6.21
N LEU A 138 -9.54 -9.19 -5.66
CA LEU A 138 -8.51 -10.02 -6.27
C LEU A 138 -9.02 -10.62 -7.58
N ASP A 139 -10.22 -11.19 -7.59
CA ASP A 139 -10.84 -11.72 -8.79
C ASP A 139 -10.97 -10.63 -9.86
N ALA A 140 -11.42 -9.43 -9.50
CA ALA A 140 -11.51 -8.33 -10.44
C ALA A 140 -10.13 -7.95 -11.02
N CYS A 141 -9.07 -7.90 -10.20
CA CYS A 141 -7.71 -7.64 -10.71
C CYS A 141 -7.27 -8.70 -11.74
N LEU A 142 -7.60 -9.98 -11.51
CA LEU A 142 -7.23 -11.08 -12.41
C LEU A 142 -7.99 -11.05 -13.74
N HIS A 143 -9.20 -10.49 -13.76
CA HIS A 143 -10.03 -10.40 -14.96
C HIS A 143 -9.83 -9.12 -15.77
N ILE A 144 -8.99 -8.20 -15.30
CA ILE A 144 -8.65 -7.02 -16.10
C ILE A 144 -7.76 -7.48 -17.26
N LYS A 145 -8.37 -7.47 -18.45
CA LYS A 145 -7.68 -7.68 -19.71
C LYS A 145 -6.51 -6.69 -19.76
N PRO A 146 -5.28 -7.12 -20.09
CA PRO A 146 -4.17 -6.20 -20.20
C PRO A 146 -4.60 -5.07 -21.16
N LEU A 147 -4.47 -3.82 -20.70
CA LEU A 147 -4.57 -2.68 -21.59
C LEU A 147 -3.58 -2.96 -22.72
N SER A 148 -4.11 -3.07 -23.95
CA SER A 148 -3.32 -3.26 -25.15
C SER A 148 -2.13 -2.31 -25.10
N ARG A 149 -0.92 -2.86 -25.02
CA ARG A 149 0.27 -2.08 -25.33
C ARG A 149 0.36 -2.08 -26.84
N ASP A 150 -0.34 -1.14 -27.46
CA ASP A 150 -0.09 -0.75 -28.86
C ASP A 150 1.21 0.07 -28.92
#